data_AF-Q72G50-F1
#
_entry.id   AF-Q72G50-F1
#
_cell.length_a   1.000
_cell.length_b   1.000
_cell.length_c   1.000
_cell.angle_alpha   90.00
_cell.angle_beta   90.00
_cell.angle_gamma   90.00
#
_symmetry.space_group_name_H-M   'P 1'
#
loop_
_entity.id
_entity.type
_entity.pdbx_description
1 polymer ?
#
loop_
_entity_poly.entity_id
_entity_poly.type
_entity_poly.pdbx_seq_one_letter_code
_entity_poly.pdbx_strand_id
1 'polypeptide(L)'
;MCALRLTARLLDTASEKADRAARLWLITAMAGMAVLVAVQVFSRYALNESLFWSEELGRILLVQLTFIGCAVAVRAGAHPGMDALVRHLPRRGRHVTHMLVLLAALAFFALLAWHGARFAWFVRHQSTPALGLSRLIPALPLPVGGALSMLHVLAILARHATGDRQGGGDDGLADHASDTPSPTGDRP
;
A
#
# COMPACT_ATOMS: atom_id res chain seq x y z
N MET A 1 -19.50 -23.45 11.34
CA MET A 1 -18.19 -22.97 11.88
C MET A 1 -16.98 -23.42 11.04
N CYS A 2 -16.94 -24.65 10.51
CA CYS A 2 -15.81 -25.11 9.65
C CYS A 2 -15.71 -24.36 8.30
N ALA A 3 -16.83 -24.17 7.60
CA ALA A 3 -16.87 -23.44 6.32
C ALA A 3 -16.39 -21.97 6.44
N LEU A 4 -16.72 -21.30 7.54
CA LEU A 4 -16.34 -19.90 7.79
C LEU A 4 -14.82 -19.74 8.03
N ARG A 5 -14.19 -20.75 8.65
CA ARG A 5 -12.75 -20.76 8.89
C ARG A 5 -11.96 -21.11 7.61
N LEU A 6 -12.55 -21.92 6.74
CA LEU A 6 -11.94 -22.33 5.48
C LEU A 6 -11.96 -21.20 4.46
N THR A 7 -13.06 -20.45 4.37
CA THR A 7 -13.13 -19.23 3.54
C THR A 7 -12.15 -18.16 4.01
N ALA A 8 -12.02 -17.95 5.33
CA ALA A 8 -11.03 -17.01 5.89
C ALA A 8 -9.58 -17.39 5.52
N ARG A 9 -9.21 -18.68 5.64
CA ARG A 9 -7.87 -19.16 5.29
C ARG A 9 -7.56 -19.05 3.78
N LEU A 10 -8.54 -19.31 2.93
CA LEU A 10 -8.39 -19.15 1.48
C LEU A 10 -8.21 -17.66 1.10
N LEU A 11 -8.97 -16.77 1.74
CA LEU A 11 -8.88 -15.33 1.51
C LEU A 11 -7.51 -14.77 1.94
N ASP A 12 -6.98 -15.25 3.06
CA ASP A 12 -5.66 -14.88 3.55
C ASP A 12 -4.54 -15.37 2.64
N THR A 13 -4.61 -16.62 2.18
CA THR A 13 -3.60 -17.18 1.28
C THR A 13 -3.62 -16.46 -0.08
N ALA A 14 -4.80 -16.06 -0.56
CA ALA A 14 -4.94 -15.27 -1.78
C ALA A 14 -4.36 -13.86 -1.61
N SER A 15 -4.67 -13.19 -0.50
CA SER A 15 -4.11 -11.89 -0.13
C SER A 15 -2.58 -11.93 -0.01
N GLU A 16 -2.00 -12.96 0.60
CA GLU A 16 -0.55 -13.12 0.74
C GLU A 16 0.18 -13.30 -0.59
N LYS A 17 -0.40 -14.07 -1.51
CA LYS A 17 0.16 -14.25 -2.86
C LYS A 17 0.07 -12.96 -3.66
N ALA A 18 -1.07 -12.27 -3.57
CA ALA A 18 -1.30 -10.98 -4.21
C ALA A 18 -0.31 -9.91 -3.70
N ASP A 19 -0.08 -9.84 -2.39
CA ASP A 19 0.88 -8.90 -1.79
C ASP A 19 2.33 -9.21 -2.20
N ARG A 20 2.72 -10.49 -2.24
CA ARG A 20 4.04 -10.88 -2.75
C ARG A 20 4.25 -10.45 -4.20
N ALA A 21 3.27 -10.70 -5.05
CA ALA A 21 3.32 -10.26 -6.45
C ALA A 21 3.41 -8.73 -6.56
N ALA A 22 2.60 -8.00 -5.77
CA ALA A 22 2.64 -6.54 -5.72
C ALA A 22 4.00 -5.99 -5.27
N ARG A 23 4.60 -6.59 -4.23
CA ARG A 23 5.94 -6.22 -3.75
C ARG A 23 7.03 -6.47 -4.79
N LEU A 24 7.01 -7.63 -5.43
CA LEU A 24 7.95 -7.94 -6.52
C LEU A 24 7.81 -6.92 -7.66
N TRP A 25 6.57 -6.61 -8.04
CA TRP A 25 6.30 -5.60 -9.06
C TRP A 25 6.82 -4.22 -8.66
N LEU A 26 6.59 -3.78 -7.42
CA LEU A 26 7.12 -2.51 -6.91
C LEU A 26 8.64 -2.44 -6.96
N ILE A 27 9.34 -3.50 -6.55
CA ILE A 27 10.80 -3.57 -6.61
C ILE A 27 11.26 -3.42 -8.06
N THR A 28 10.65 -4.16 -8.99
CA THR A 28 11.00 -4.07 -10.41
C THR A 28 10.72 -2.68 -10.99
N ALA A 29 9.61 -2.05 -10.60
CA ALA A 29 9.25 -0.74 -11.09
C ALA A 29 10.13 0.36 -10.48
N MET A 30 10.54 0.27 -9.21
CA MET A 30 11.54 1.17 -8.62
C MET A 30 12.89 1.05 -9.33
N ALA A 31 13.36 -0.17 -9.57
CA ALA A 31 14.59 -0.41 -10.30
C ALA A 31 14.52 0.17 -11.73
N GLY A 32 13.39 -0.06 -12.42
CA GLY A 32 13.14 0.51 -13.75
C GLY A 32 13.15 2.04 -13.75
N MET A 33 12.56 2.68 -12.74
CA MET A 33 12.59 4.13 -12.60
C MET A 33 14.01 4.67 -12.37
N ALA A 34 14.82 3.99 -11.55
CA ALA A 34 16.21 4.38 -11.33
C ALA A 34 17.05 4.29 -12.62
N VAL A 35 16.90 3.20 -13.38
CA VAL A 35 17.55 3.03 -14.69
C VAL A 35 17.08 4.10 -15.66
N LEU A 36 15.79 4.40 -15.71
CA LEU A 36 15.23 5.42 -16.59
C LEU A 36 15.82 6.81 -16.31
N VAL A 37 15.92 7.19 -15.04
CA VAL A 37 16.56 8.45 -14.64
C VAL A 37 18.03 8.47 -15.03
N ALA A 38 18.76 7.36 -14.83
CA ALA A 38 20.16 7.25 -15.25
C ALA A 38 20.34 7.41 -16.76
N VAL A 39 19.47 6.78 -17.56
CA VAL A 39 19.45 6.94 -19.03
C VAL A 39 19.11 8.38 -19.42
N GLN A 40 18.17 9.03 -18.73
CA GLN A 40 17.79 10.41 -19.00
C GLN A 40 18.93 11.38 -18.72
N VAL A 41 19.66 11.19 -17.61
CA VAL A 41 20.87 11.94 -17.28
C VAL A 41 21.94 11.70 -18.34
N PHE A 42 22.23 10.44 -18.68
CA PHE A 42 23.22 10.10 -19.70
C PHE A 42 22.88 10.72 -21.07
N SER A 43 21.65 10.61 -21.53
CA SER A 43 21.21 11.20 -22.80
C SER A 43 21.35 12.71 -22.80
N ARG A 44 21.01 13.37 -21.70
CA ARG A 44 21.08 14.83 -21.60
C ARG A 44 22.52 15.35 -21.63
N TYR A 45 23.45 14.66 -20.97
CA TYR A 45 24.84 15.12 -20.86
C TYR A 45 25.78 14.56 -21.94
N ALA A 46 25.52 13.36 -22.47
CA ALA A 46 26.36 12.73 -23.49
C ALA A 46 25.83 12.93 -24.92
N LEU A 47 24.50 12.88 -25.11
CA LEU A 47 23.86 12.95 -26.43
C LEU A 47 23.26 14.34 -26.71
N ASN A 48 23.15 15.20 -25.70
CA ASN A 48 22.53 16.54 -25.77
C ASN A 48 21.10 16.54 -26.35
N GLU A 49 20.41 15.39 -26.26
CA GLU A 49 19.09 15.11 -26.83
C GLU A 49 18.09 14.79 -25.70
N SER A 50 16.88 15.34 -25.77
CA SER A 50 15.82 15.07 -24.78
C SER A 50 14.94 13.89 -25.21
N LEU A 51 14.98 12.80 -24.43
CA LEU A 51 14.14 11.61 -24.68
C LEU A 51 12.69 11.86 -24.22
N PHE A 52 11.84 12.37 -25.11
CA PHE A 52 10.42 12.66 -24.81
C PHE A 52 9.63 11.44 -24.30
N TRP A 53 9.95 10.23 -24.79
CA TRP A 53 9.32 8.98 -24.33
C TRP A 53 9.67 8.63 -22.87
N SER A 54 10.83 9.06 -22.37
CA SER A 54 11.28 8.76 -21.01
C SER A 54 10.41 9.47 -19.96
N GLU A 55 9.96 10.69 -20.27
CA GLU A 55 9.09 11.47 -19.40
C GLU A 55 7.69 10.83 -19.27
N GLU A 56 7.14 10.33 -20.37
CA GLU A 56 5.88 9.59 -20.37
C GLU A 56 6.01 8.27 -19.58
N LEU A 57 7.08 7.51 -19.81
CA LEU A 57 7.31 6.25 -19.11
C LEU A 57 7.54 6.47 -17.60
N GLY A 58 8.31 7.48 -17.21
CA GLY A 58 8.52 7.85 -15.82
C GLY A 58 7.21 8.16 -15.09
N ARG A 59 6.29 8.88 -15.75
CA ARG A 59 4.95 9.17 -15.21
C ARG A 59 4.12 7.90 -15.02
N ILE A 60 4.15 6.97 -15.97
CA ILE A 60 3.45 5.68 -15.88
C ILE A 60 3.98 4.86 -14.70
N LEU A 61 5.31 4.77 -14.56
CA LEU A 61 5.92 4.05 -13.44
C LEU A 61 5.58 4.69 -12.09
N LEU A 62 5.61 6.03 -12.00
CA LEU A 62 5.27 6.74 -10.76
C LEU A 62 3.84 6.44 -10.29
N VAL A 63 2.88 6.44 -11.22
CA VAL A 63 1.48 6.12 -10.92
C VAL A 63 1.35 4.68 -10.43
N GLN A 64 2.00 3.73 -11.12
CA GLN A 64 2.02 2.32 -10.72
C GLN A 64 2.61 2.15 -9.31
N LEU A 65 3.75 2.79 -9.02
CA LEU A 65 4.39 2.79 -7.70
C LEU A 65 3.45 3.32 -6.62
N THR A 66 2.77 4.43 -6.89
CA THR A 66 1.93 5.10 -5.90
C THR A 66 0.74 4.24 -5.52
N PHE A 67 -0.02 3.72 -6.49
CA PHE A 67 -1.24 2.97 -6.21
C PHE A 67 -0.95 1.56 -5.69
N ILE A 68 0.03 0.86 -6.27
CA ILE A 68 0.40 -0.48 -5.80
C ILE A 68 1.14 -0.38 -4.46
N GLY A 69 1.98 0.64 -4.27
CA GLY A 69 2.65 0.93 -3.00
C GLY A 69 1.67 1.25 -1.89
N CYS A 70 0.62 2.03 -2.19
CA CYS A 70 -0.48 2.28 -1.26
C CYS A 70 -1.17 0.97 -0.85
N ALA A 71 -1.46 0.06 -1.77
CA ALA A 71 -2.09 -1.22 -1.44
C ALA A 71 -1.24 -2.08 -0.50
N VAL A 72 0.08 -2.13 -0.71
CA VAL A 72 1.03 -2.83 0.17
C VAL A 72 1.13 -2.14 1.54
N ALA A 73 1.13 -0.80 1.58
CA ALA A 73 1.19 -0.02 2.82
C ALA A 73 -0.07 -0.23 3.67
N VAL A 74 -1.25 -0.28 3.06
CA VAL A 74 -2.53 -0.56 3.73
C VAL A 74 -2.51 -1.93 4.39
N ARG A 75 -1.95 -2.95 3.71
CA ARG A 75 -1.77 -4.29 4.29
C ARG A 75 -0.82 -4.30 5.48
N ALA A 76 0.22 -3.46 5.46
CA ALA A 76 1.17 -3.34 6.56
C ALA A 76 0.55 -2.76 7.86
N GLY A 77 -0.75 -2.49 7.88
CA GLY A 77 -1.43 -1.94 9.06
C GLY A 77 -1.14 -0.46 9.26
N ALA A 78 -0.62 0.22 8.22
CA ALA A 78 -0.39 1.65 8.26
C ALA A 78 -1.74 2.39 8.17
N HIS A 79 -2.45 2.47 9.28
CA HIS A 79 -3.29 3.63 9.61
C HIS A 79 -2.55 4.43 10.69
N PRO A 80 -1.33 4.94 10.41
CA PRO A 80 -0.38 5.36 11.44
C PRO A 80 -0.90 6.57 12.22
N GLY A 81 -1.76 7.38 11.59
CA GLY A 81 -2.36 8.55 12.23
C GLY A 81 -3.46 8.22 13.23
N MET A 82 -4.07 7.04 13.12
CA MET A 82 -5.27 6.74 13.89
C MET A 82 -5.01 5.86 15.10
N ASP A 83 -4.01 4.98 15.03
CA ASP A 83 -3.56 4.22 16.18
C ASP A 83 -3.07 5.14 17.32
N ALA A 84 -2.44 6.27 17.00
CA ALA A 84 -2.01 7.26 18.00
C ALA A 84 -3.19 7.91 18.74
N LEU A 85 -4.25 8.25 18.01
CA LEU A 85 -5.47 8.84 18.58
C LEU A 85 -6.26 7.82 19.41
N VAL A 86 -6.28 6.57 18.95
CA VAL A 86 -7.02 5.47 19.59
C VAL A 86 -6.35 4.96 20.87
N ARG A 87 -5.02 5.10 21.03
CA ARG A 87 -4.29 4.76 22.27
C ARG A 87 -4.76 5.53 23.50
N HIS A 88 -5.36 6.71 23.33
CA HIS A 88 -5.86 7.55 24.43
C HIS A 88 -7.29 7.20 24.87
N LEU A 89 -7.97 6.27 24.18
CA LEU A 89 -9.38 5.94 24.45
C LEU A 89 -9.54 4.68 25.34
N PRO A 90 -10.61 4.62 26.16
CA PRO A 90 -10.94 3.42 26.94
C PRO A 90 -11.24 2.21 26.04
N ARG A 91 -11.05 0.99 26.58
CA ARG A 91 -11.06 -0.30 25.85
C ARG A 91 -12.27 -0.52 24.92
N ARG A 92 -13.44 0.02 25.27
CA ARG A 92 -14.66 -0.03 24.43
C ARG A 92 -14.64 0.97 23.27
N GLY A 93 -14.12 2.18 23.51
CA GLY A 93 -13.93 3.20 22.47
C GLY A 93 -12.95 2.75 21.39
N ARG A 94 -11.83 2.14 21.80
CA ARG A 94 -10.83 1.56 20.87
C ARG A 94 -11.44 0.57 19.89
N HIS A 95 -12.37 -0.28 20.34
CA HIS A 95 -12.97 -1.28 19.47
C HIS A 95 -13.94 -0.67 18.45
N VAL A 96 -14.77 0.29 18.88
CA VAL A 96 -15.74 0.98 18.01
C VAL A 96 -15.01 1.81 16.95
N THR A 97 -14.00 2.58 17.35
CA THR A 97 -13.21 3.39 16.40
C THR A 97 -12.48 2.51 15.39
N HIS A 98 -11.93 1.37 15.83
CA HIS A 98 -11.28 0.43 14.91
C HIS A 98 -12.26 -0.15 13.88
N MET A 99 -13.46 -0.56 14.31
CA MET A 99 -14.52 -1.02 13.41
C MET A 99 -14.95 0.06 12.42
N LEU A 100 -15.17 1.28 12.90
CA LEU A 100 -15.58 2.41 12.06
C LEU A 100 -14.58 2.67 10.93
N VAL A 101 -13.30 2.51 11.22
CA VAL A 101 -12.23 2.84 10.28
C VAL A 101 -11.97 1.73 9.31
N LEU A 102 -12.09 0.48 9.73
CA LEU A 102 -12.18 -0.64 8.80
C LEU A 102 -13.34 -0.43 7.81
N LEU A 103 -14.50 0.02 8.29
CA LEU A 103 -15.67 0.27 7.45
C LEU A 103 -15.43 1.44 6.49
N ALA A 104 -14.86 2.54 6.98
CA ALA A 104 -14.53 3.71 6.17
C ALA A 104 -13.46 3.40 5.10
N ALA A 105 -12.42 2.64 5.47
CA ALA A 105 -11.41 2.16 4.55
C ALA A 105 -12.01 1.24 3.49
N LEU A 106 -12.89 0.31 3.88
CA LEU A 106 -13.59 -0.56 2.94
C LEU A 106 -14.42 0.25 1.93
N ALA A 107 -15.18 1.23 2.40
CA ALA A 107 -15.98 2.10 1.55
C ALA A 107 -15.09 2.92 0.59
N PHE A 108 -14.00 3.49 1.11
CA PHE A 108 -13.04 4.25 0.31
C PHE A 108 -12.40 3.40 -0.81
N PHE A 109 -11.91 2.21 -0.48
CA PHE A 109 -11.31 1.32 -1.48
C PHE A 109 -12.33 0.78 -2.48
N ALA A 110 -13.57 0.52 -2.06
CA ALA A 110 -14.65 0.14 -2.96
C ALA A 110 -14.98 1.25 -3.97
N LEU A 111 -15.07 2.50 -3.51
CA LEU A 111 -15.25 3.66 -4.39
C LEU A 111 -14.06 3.82 -5.34
N LEU A 112 -12.84 3.68 -4.83
CA LEU A 112 -11.62 3.79 -5.63
C LEU A 112 -11.56 2.71 -6.72
N ALA A 113 -11.91 1.47 -6.40
CA ALA A 113 -11.99 0.37 -7.36
C ALA A 113 -13.08 0.61 -8.42
N TRP A 114 -14.27 1.04 -7.99
CA TRP A 114 -15.40 1.30 -8.89
C TRP A 114 -15.14 2.47 -9.84
N HIS A 115 -14.78 3.64 -9.29
CA HIS A 115 -14.47 4.82 -10.08
C HIS A 115 -13.20 4.62 -10.91
N GLY A 116 -12.19 3.92 -10.38
CA GLY A 116 -10.99 3.54 -11.12
C GLY A 116 -11.30 2.66 -12.33
N ALA A 117 -12.15 1.65 -12.16
CA ALA A 117 -12.56 0.78 -13.27
C ALA A 117 -13.37 1.54 -14.32
N ARG A 118 -14.29 2.42 -13.90
CA ARG A 118 -15.07 3.28 -14.80
C ARG A 118 -14.18 4.27 -15.55
N PHE A 119 -13.19 4.85 -14.88
CA PHE A 119 -12.21 5.75 -15.48
C PHE A 119 -11.33 5.01 -16.50
N ALA A 120 -10.82 3.82 -16.16
CA ALA A 120 -10.06 2.98 -17.06
C ALA A 120 -10.87 2.60 -18.32
N TRP A 121 -12.15 2.28 -18.14
CA TRP A 121 -13.07 2.01 -19.25
C TRP A 121 -13.31 3.24 -20.14
N PHE A 122 -13.47 4.42 -19.54
CA PHE A 122 -13.69 5.66 -20.28
C PHE A 122 -12.46 6.07 -21.10
N VAL A 123 -11.27 5.93 -20.51
CA VAL A 123 -10.00 6.34 -21.10
C VAL A 123 -9.46 5.32 -22.12
N ARG A 124 -10.05 4.13 -22.22
CA ARG A 124 -9.57 3.04 -23.10
C ARG A 124 -9.50 3.36 -24.59
N HIS A 125 -10.30 4.34 -25.07
CA HIS A 125 -10.33 4.75 -26.48
C HIS A 125 -9.35 5.90 -26.80
N GLN A 126 -8.56 6.32 -25.82
CA GLN A 126 -7.60 7.40 -26.00
C GLN A 126 -6.17 6.85 -25.97
N SER A 127 -5.41 7.15 -27.02
CA SER A 127 -4.00 6.78 -27.15
C SER A 127 -3.10 7.85 -26.54
N THR A 128 -1.96 7.45 -25.96
CA THR A 128 -0.91 8.38 -25.55
C THR A 128 -0.15 8.90 -26.78
N PRO A 129 0.13 10.22 -26.86
CA PRO A 129 0.70 10.84 -28.05
C PRO A 129 2.17 10.50 -28.31
N ALA A 130 2.94 10.04 -27.31
CA ALA A 130 4.38 9.76 -27.50
C ALA A 130 4.68 8.29 -27.84
N LEU A 131 4.06 7.33 -27.14
CA LEU A 131 4.33 5.89 -27.32
C LEU A 131 3.26 5.14 -28.13
N GLY A 132 2.14 5.77 -28.49
CA GLY A 132 1.02 5.11 -29.17
C GLY A 132 0.33 4.01 -28.36
N LEU A 133 0.76 3.80 -27.11
CA LEU A 133 0.18 2.83 -26.19
C LEU A 133 -1.24 3.26 -25.78
N SER A 134 -2.09 2.28 -25.51
CA SER A 134 -3.42 2.56 -24.96
C SER A 134 -3.25 3.15 -23.55
N ARG A 135 -3.93 4.28 -23.25
CA ARG A 135 -3.95 4.87 -21.89
C ARG A 135 -4.51 3.92 -20.81
N LEU A 136 -4.97 2.73 -21.20
CA LEU A 136 -5.26 1.62 -20.29
C LEU A 136 -4.10 1.32 -19.33
N ILE A 137 -2.85 1.34 -19.78
CA ILE A 137 -1.69 0.95 -18.94
C ILE A 137 -1.56 1.84 -17.69
N PRO A 138 -1.53 3.18 -17.78
CA PRO A 138 -1.53 4.04 -16.60
C PRO A 138 -2.86 4.08 -15.84
N ALA A 139 -3.98 3.72 -16.47
CA ALA A 139 -5.29 3.74 -15.81
C ALA A 139 -5.59 2.47 -15.00
N LEU A 140 -4.95 1.34 -15.31
CA LEU A 140 -5.09 0.04 -14.62
C LEU A 140 -4.58 -0.02 -13.16
N PRO A 141 -3.50 0.66 -12.74
CA PRO A 141 -3.07 0.66 -11.33
C PRO A 141 -4.16 1.10 -10.35
N LEU A 142 -5.02 2.03 -10.73
CA LEU A 142 -6.10 2.53 -9.86
C LEU A 142 -7.10 1.42 -9.46
N PRO A 143 -7.79 0.74 -10.41
CA PRO A 143 -8.69 -0.34 -10.08
C PRO A 143 -7.96 -1.54 -9.47
N VAL A 144 -6.74 -1.86 -9.92
CA VAL A 144 -5.97 -2.99 -9.39
C VAL A 144 -5.56 -2.75 -7.94
N GLY A 145 -5.00 -1.59 -7.61
CA GLY A 145 -4.62 -1.21 -6.25
C GLY A 145 -5.83 -1.13 -5.32
N GLY A 146 -6.92 -0.52 -5.78
CA GLY A 146 -8.18 -0.45 -5.03
C GLY A 146 -8.78 -1.82 -4.73
N ALA A 147 -8.82 -2.71 -5.72
CA ALA A 147 -9.32 -4.08 -5.54
C ALA A 147 -8.43 -4.91 -4.60
N LEU A 148 -7.10 -4.76 -4.69
CA LEU A 148 -6.16 -5.42 -3.78
C LEU A 148 -6.37 -4.95 -2.34
N SER A 149 -6.49 -3.64 -2.12
CA SER A 149 -6.72 -3.06 -0.79
C SER A 149 -8.08 -3.47 -0.22
N MET A 150 -9.11 -3.51 -1.06
CA MET A 150 -10.44 -3.99 -0.67
C MET A 150 -10.38 -5.45 -0.21
N LEU A 151 -9.69 -6.33 -0.94
CA LEU A 151 -9.49 -7.72 -0.55
C LEU A 151 -8.77 -7.85 0.80
N HIS A 152 -7.75 -7.02 1.06
CA HIS A 152 -7.05 -6.99 2.33
C HIS A 152 -7.96 -6.58 3.50
N VAL A 153 -8.75 -5.52 3.33
CA VAL A 153 -9.68 -5.05 4.37
C VAL A 153 -10.75 -6.11 4.66
N LEU A 154 -11.28 -6.78 3.63
CA LEU A 154 -12.20 -7.92 3.80
C LEU A 154 -11.56 -9.07 4.58
N ALA A 155 -10.29 -9.40 4.32
CA ALA A 155 -9.57 -10.44 5.05
C ALA A 155 -9.35 -10.07 6.53
N ILE A 156 -9.06 -8.80 6.83
CA ILE A 156 -8.92 -8.30 8.22
C ILE A 156 -10.27 -8.35 8.95
N LEU A 157 -11.36 -8.00 8.26
CA LEU A 157 -12.72 -8.04 8.80
C LEU A 157 -13.19 -9.46 9.10
N ALA A 158 -12.89 -10.41 8.20
CA ALA A 158 -13.22 -11.83 8.38
C ALA A 158 -12.50 -12.45 9.60
N ARG A 159 -11.25 -12.04 9.87
CA ARG A 159 -10.51 -12.44 11.08
C ARG A 159 -11.16 -11.91 12.36
N HIS A 160 -11.59 -10.65 12.38
CA HIS A 160 -12.31 -10.07 13.51
C HIS A 160 -13.63 -10.79 13.81
N ALA A 161 -14.39 -11.16 12.77
CA ALA A 161 -15.65 -11.89 12.93
C ALA A 161 -15.47 -13.34 13.41
N THR A 162 -14.31 -13.94 13.17
CA THR A 162 -14.03 -15.34 13.54
C THR A 162 -13.53 -15.48 14.99
N GLY A 163 -13.38 -14.37 15.72
CA GLY A 163 -13.06 -14.36 17.15
C GLY A 163 -11.60 -14.63 17.47
N ASP A 164 -10.70 -14.53 16.49
CA ASP A 164 -9.27 -14.65 16.73
C ASP A 164 -8.76 -13.34 17.35
N ARG A 165 -8.81 -13.28 18.69
CA ARG A 165 -8.12 -12.25 19.48
C ARG A 165 -6.61 -12.50 19.41
N GLN A 166 -5.96 -12.13 18.31
CA GLN A 166 -4.55 -11.71 18.36
C GLN A 166 -4.55 -10.21 18.72
N GLY A 167 -4.01 -9.72 19.84
CA GLY A 167 -2.94 -10.26 20.66
C GLY A 167 -1.61 -9.68 20.17
N GLY A 168 -1.16 -8.61 20.82
CA GLY A 168 0.25 -8.21 20.86
C GLY A 168 0.74 -7.30 19.74
N GLY A 169 0.76 -5.99 20.00
CA GLY A 169 1.45 -5.01 19.16
C GLY A 169 1.72 -3.67 19.85
N ASP A 170 1.66 -3.61 21.18
CA ASP A 170 1.94 -2.37 21.95
C ASP A 170 3.15 -2.51 22.91
N ASP A 171 3.90 -3.63 22.88
CA ASP A 171 4.93 -3.94 23.90
C ASP A 171 6.36 -3.99 23.33
N GLY A 172 6.74 -3.05 22.45
CA GLY A 172 8.10 -3.02 21.87
C GLY A 172 8.79 -1.66 21.85
N LEU A 173 8.10 -0.57 22.22
CA LEU A 173 8.57 0.80 21.99
C LEU A 173 8.89 1.56 23.30
N ALA A 174 8.73 0.94 24.46
CA ALA A 174 8.98 1.57 25.76
C ALA A 174 10.35 1.24 26.38
N ASP A 175 11.15 0.33 25.81
CA ASP A 175 12.37 -0.20 26.46
C ASP A 175 13.69 0.41 25.95
N HIS A 176 13.63 1.50 25.18
CA HIS A 176 14.84 2.20 24.70
C HIS A 176 15.08 3.57 25.35
N ALA A 177 14.41 3.88 26.46
CA ALA A 177 14.50 5.18 27.12
C ALA A 177 15.10 5.17 28.55
N SER A 178 15.50 4.04 29.12
CA SER A 178 16.05 3.99 30.49
C SER A 178 17.54 3.67 30.62
N ASP A 179 18.26 3.28 29.55
CA ASP A 179 19.72 3.13 29.62
C ASP A 179 20.42 4.45 29.29
N THR A 180 20.33 5.39 30.24
CA THR A 180 21.36 6.42 30.40
C THR A 180 22.27 5.97 31.55
N PRO A 181 23.53 5.58 31.29
CA PRO A 181 24.48 5.33 32.37
C PRO A 181 24.77 6.67 33.04
N SER A 182 24.35 6.80 34.30
CA SER A 182 24.76 7.88 35.18
C SER A 182 26.27 7.73 35.49
N PRO A 183 27.09 8.76 35.27
CA PRO A 183 28.51 8.70 35.60
C PRO A 183 28.66 8.94 37.10
N THR A 184 28.49 7.88 37.90
CA THR A 184 28.88 7.89 39.31
C THR A 184 30.35 7.49 39.40
N GLY A 185 31.23 8.39 38.93
CA GLY A 185 32.66 8.32 39.17
C GLY A 185 32.99 9.12 40.41
N ASP A 186 32.73 8.54 41.59
CA ASP A 186 33.26 9.07 42.83
C ASP A 186 34.50 8.29 43.25
N ARG A 187 35.50 9.07 43.64
CA ARG A 187 36.89 8.68 43.87
C ARG A 187 37.02 7.94 45.19
N PRO A 188 38.15 7.25 45.38
CA PRO A 188 39.02 7.70 46.48
C PRO A 188 40.38 8.22 45.99
#